data_AF-A0A0A0NTN2-F1
#
_entry.id   AF-A0A0A0NTN2-F1
#
_cell.length_a   1.000
_cell.length_b   1.000
_cell.length_c   1.000
_cell.angle_alpha   90.00
_cell.angle_beta   90.00
_cell.angle_gamma   90.00
#
_symmetry.space_group_name_H-M   'P 1'
#
loop_
_entity.id
_entity.type
_entity.pdbx_description
1 polymer ?
#
loop_
_entity_poly.entity_id
_entity_poly.type
_entity_poly.pdbx_seq_one_letter_code
_entity_poly.pdbx_strand_id
1 'polypeptide(L)'
;MSEIINVLIAFDAYSIAKQYPDASKDYNAPTYVDQSLIYMTTRQDRVVGTSGAELNFRANPRDIVRWRETTLSLNSEYCALLYRYVSGDPLISVPRIVVADGTYPIPKEGATDRPDFETQDYEDHFWEADVNKIGEVTYHFYFQVLDSDQQLVGYFQWDPFITIEKRS
;
A
#
# COMPACT_ATOMS: atom_id res chain seq x y z
N MET A 1 -22.48 -3.59 -11.18
CA MET A 1 -21.91 -4.68 -10.36
C MET A 1 -20.88 -4.04 -9.43
N SER A 2 -20.77 -4.53 -8.19
CA SER A 2 -19.70 -4.11 -7.28
C SER A 2 -18.36 -4.61 -7.83
N GLU A 3 -17.31 -3.79 -7.72
CA GLU A 3 -15.96 -4.12 -8.18
C GLU A 3 -14.92 -4.00 -7.07
N ILE A 4 -13.82 -4.72 -7.25
CA ILE A 4 -12.63 -4.61 -6.40
C ILE A 4 -11.65 -3.64 -7.06
N ILE A 5 -11.20 -2.66 -6.29
CA ILE A 5 -10.20 -1.66 -6.68
C ILE A 5 -8.94 -1.94 -5.87
N ASN A 6 -7.91 -2.49 -6.53
CA ASN A 6 -6.62 -2.68 -5.89
C ASN A 6 -5.79 -1.40 -5.97
N VAL A 7 -5.27 -0.96 -4.83
CA VAL A 7 -4.37 0.16 -4.67
C VAL A 7 -3.03 -0.38 -4.19
N LEU A 8 -1.98 -0.13 -4.96
CA LEU A 8 -0.61 -0.42 -4.58
C LEU A 8 0.01 0.82 -3.96
N ILE A 9 0.67 0.64 -2.82
CA ILE A 9 1.46 1.65 -2.13
C ILE A 9 2.90 1.16 -2.12
N ALA A 10 3.78 1.88 -2.81
CA ALA A 10 5.21 1.59 -2.83
C ALA A 10 5.97 2.65 -2.03
N PHE A 11 6.83 2.22 -1.13
CA PHE A 11 7.69 3.08 -0.33
C PHE A 11 9.13 3.06 -0.86
N ASP A 12 9.77 4.22 -1.00
CA ASP A 12 11.23 4.32 -1.12
C ASP A 12 11.88 4.12 0.25
N ALA A 13 11.83 2.88 0.74
CA ALA A 13 12.29 2.53 2.07
C ALA A 13 13.78 2.77 2.31
N TYR A 14 14.62 2.66 1.26
CA TYR A 14 16.04 3.00 1.34
C TYR A 14 16.21 4.50 1.66
N SER A 15 15.54 5.38 0.90
CA SER A 15 15.60 6.82 1.15
C SER A 15 14.99 7.19 2.49
N ILE A 16 13.88 6.55 2.90
CA ILE A 16 13.28 6.75 4.23
C ILE A 16 14.28 6.39 5.33
N ALA A 17 14.86 5.18 5.30
CA ALA A 17 15.82 4.74 6.31
C ALA A 17 17.03 5.70 6.43
N LYS A 18 17.50 6.22 5.28
CA LYS A 18 18.63 7.16 5.22
C LYS A 18 18.28 8.56 5.70
N GLN A 19 17.10 9.07 5.39
CA GLN A 19 16.67 10.42 5.75
C GLN A 19 16.19 10.53 7.20
N TYR A 20 15.70 9.43 7.76
CA TYR A 20 15.18 9.35 9.14
C TYR A 20 15.98 8.34 9.99
N PRO A 21 17.29 8.58 10.24
CA PRO A 21 18.12 7.65 11.01
C PRO A 21 17.67 7.48 12.47
N ASP A 22 17.03 8.52 13.03
CA ASP A 22 16.48 8.53 14.39
C ASP A 22 14.96 8.31 14.40
N ALA A 23 14.44 7.57 13.42
CA ALA A 23 13.02 7.26 13.33
C ALA A 23 12.48 6.61 14.62
N SER A 24 11.24 6.95 14.97
CA SER A 24 10.60 6.50 16.19
C SER A 24 10.55 4.98 16.26
N LYS A 25 10.81 4.44 17.45
CA LYS A 25 10.61 3.02 17.80
C LYS A 25 9.33 2.80 18.60
N ASP A 26 8.49 3.83 18.75
CA ASP A 26 7.16 3.74 19.36
C ASP A 26 6.07 3.89 18.30
N TYR A 27 5.27 2.83 18.09
CA TYR A 27 4.18 2.81 17.12
C TYR A 27 3.04 3.78 17.46
N ASN A 28 2.97 4.28 18.70
CA ASN A 28 2.01 5.31 19.10
C ASN A 28 2.50 6.73 18.76
N ALA A 29 3.78 6.91 18.50
CA ALA A 29 4.38 8.18 18.10
C ALA A 29 5.27 8.01 16.85
N PRO A 30 4.72 7.60 15.70
CA PRO A 30 5.49 7.34 14.49
C PRO A 30 6.04 8.62 13.86
N THR A 31 7.18 8.50 13.18
CA THR A 31 7.84 9.61 12.46
C THR A 31 7.05 9.97 11.20
N TYR A 32 6.77 11.26 10.98
CA TYR A 32 6.13 11.71 9.75
C TYR A 32 7.12 11.63 8.58
N VAL A 33 6.70 10.99 7.49
CA VAL A 33 7.51 10.81 6.27
C VAL A 33 7.07 11.78 5.18
N ASP A 34 8.04 12.35 4.49
CA ASP A 34 7.81 13.18 3.31
C ASP A 34 7.10 12.37 2.22
N GLN A 35 5.97 12.90 1.76
CA GLN A 35 5.13 12.29 0.74
C GLN A 35 5.89 11.94 -0.56
N SER A 36 6.95 12.66 -0.91
CA SER A 36 7.76 12.37 -2.11
C SER A 36 8.44 11.00 -2.10
N LEU A 37 8.49 10.31 -0.96
CA LEU A 37 9.06 8.96 -0.81
C LEU A 37 8.00 7.85 -0.91
N ILE A 38 6.76 8.21 -1.26
CA ILE A 38 5.60 7.33 -1.25
C ILE A 38 4.88 7.43 -2.59
N TYR A 39 4.56 6.27 -3.17
CA TYR A 39 3.93 6.17 -4.48
C TYR A 39 2.70 5.30 -4.41
N MET A 40 1.53 5.87 -4.64
CA MET A 40 0.26 5.20 -4.71
C MET A 40 -0.21 5.08 -6.16
N THR A 41 -0.71 3.91 -6.53
CA THR A 41 -1.30 3.72 -7.85
C THR A 41 -2.41 2.68 -7.84
N THR A 42 -3.22 2.69 -8.89
CA THR A 42 -4.25 1.69 -9.16
C THR A 42 -4.35 1.46 -10.67
N ARG A 43 -5.38 0.77 -11.14
CA ARG A 43 -5.61 0.57 -12.57
C ARG A 43 -5.75 1.93 -13.27
N GLN A 44 -5.09 2.10 -14.42
CA GLN A 44 -5.00 3.39 -15.12
C GLN A 44 -6.37 4.02 -15.47
N ASP A 45 -7.38 3.22 -15.81
CA ASP A 45 -8.76 3.69 -16.09
C ASP A 45 -9.48 4.21 -14.84
N ARG A 46 -8.91 3.99 -13.64
CA ARG A 46 -9.42 4.49 -12.37
C ARG A 46 -8.67 5.69 -11.86
N VAL A 47 -7.41 5.89 -12.25
CA VAL A 47 -6.63 7.06 -11.83
C VAL A 47 -7.24 8.33 -12.42
N VAL A 48 -7.44 9.33 -11.56
CA VAL A 48 -7.81 10.69 -11.95
C VAL A 48 -6.57 11.56 -11.79
N GLY A 49 -6.05 12.10 -12.90
CA GLY A 49 -4.83 12.90 -12.90
C GLY A 49 -3.57 12.03 -12.93
N THR A 50 -2.64 12.27 -12.00
CA THR A 50 -1.32 11.62 -11.94
C THR A 50 -1.18 10.84 -10.63
N SER A 51 -0.67 9.62 -10.70
CA SER A 51 -0.31 8.83 -9.53
C SER A 51 0.88 9.46 -8.79
N GLY A 52 0.83 9.48 -7.46
CA GLY A 52 1.87 10.05 -6.60
C GLY A 52 1.66 9.61 -5.15
N ALA A 53 2.06 10.42 -4.16
CA ALA A 53 1.82 10.12 -2.75
C ALA A 53 0.34 10.16 -2.35
N GLU A 54 -0.44 10.88 -3.15
CA GLU A 54 -1.89 10.97 -3.10
C GLU A 54 -2.48 10.18 -4.27
N LEU A 55 -3.74 9.75 -4.12
CA LEU A 55 -4.42 9.01 -5.17
C LEU A 55 -5.86 9.46 -5.30
N ASN A 56 -6.19 10.07 -6.43
CA ASN A 56 -7.57 10.27 -6.83
C ASN A 56 -7.99 9.12 -7.72
N PHE A 57 -9.08 8.42 -7.36
CA PHE A 57 -9.56 7.31 -8.16
C PHE A 57 -11.08 7.21 -8.24
N ARG A 58 -11.56 6.56 -9.29
CA ARG A 58 -12.99 6.37 -9.52
C ARG A 58 -13.53 5.11 -8.84
N ALA A 59 -14.55 5.27 -8.00
CA ALA A 59 -15.31 4.18 -7.40
C ALA A 59 -16.79 4.55 -7.25
N ASN A 60 -17.64 3.53 -7.19
CA ASN A 60 -19.05 3.69 -6.86
C ASN A 60 -19.32 3.16 -5.44
N PRO A 61 -20.35 3.67 -4.75
CA PRO A 61 -20.83 3.03 -3.53
C PRO A 61 -21.05 1.53 -3.75
N ARG A 62 -20.65 0.73 -2.77
CA ARG A 62 -20.60 -0.75 -2.75
C ARG A 62 -19.42 -1.37 -3.49
N ASP A 63 -18.52 -0.60 -4.10
CA ASP A 63 -17.21 -1.13 -4.51
C ASP A 63 -16.34 -1.43 -3.27
N ILE A 64 -15.32 -2.27 -3.42
CA ILE A 64 -14.37 -2.62 -2.36
C ILE A 64 -12.99 -2.09 -2.76
N VAL A 65 -12.35 -1.32 -1.89
CA VAL A 65 -10.96 -0.90 -2.08
C VAL A 65 -10.07 -1.84 -1.31
N ARG A 66 -8.96 -2.27 -1.93
CA ARG A 66 -7.92 -3.10 -1.32
C ARG A 66 -6.59 -2.39 -1.41
N TRP A 67 -5.97 -2.10 -0.27
CA TRP A 67 -4.62 -1.55 -0.22
C TRP A 67 -3.60 -2.66 0.04
N ARG A 68 -2.50 -2.59 -0.70
CA ARG A 68 -1.31 -3.42 -0.52
C ARG A 68 -0.09 -2.53 -0.51
N GLU A 69 0.84 -2.84 0.37
CA GLU A 69 2.12 -2.17 0.49
C GLU A 69 3.28 -3.01 -0.04
N THR A 70 4.30 -2.31 -0.50
CA THR A 70 5.60 -2.89 -0.79
C THR A 70 6.67 -1.79 -0.75
N THR A 71 7.94 -2.16 -0.86
CA THR A 71 9.02 -1.21 -1.15
C THR A 71 9.36 -1.22 -2.65
N LEU A 72 10.10 -0.22 -3.12
CA LEU A 72 10.56 -0.20 -4.52
C LEU A 72 11.40 -1.44 -4.91
N SER A 73 11.96 -2.17 -3.93
CA SER A 73 12.70 -3.41 -4.14
C SER A 73 11.85 -4.68 -3.97
N LEU A 74 10.51 -4.56 -3.89
CA LEU A 74 9.58 -5.65 -3.59
C LEU A 74 9.87 -6.32 -2.23
N ASN A 75 10.12 -5.52 -1.20
CA ASN A 75 10.41 -5.97 0.16
C ASN A 75 11.69 -6.82 0.32
N SER A 76 12.63 -6.75 -0.64
CA SER A 76 13.84 -7.59 -0.62
C SER A 76 15.01 -7.05 0.23
N GLU A 77 15.23 -5.73 0.23
CA GLU A 77 16.31 -5.08 1.01
C GLU A 77 15.78 -4.48 2.30
N TYR A 78 14.66 -3.78 2.18
CA TYR A 78 13.85 -3.29 3.28
C TYR A 78 12.42 -3.75 3.04
N CYS A 79 11.74 -4.13 4.12
CA CYS A 79 10.31 -4.45 4.10
C CYS A 79 9.51 -3.26 4.63
N ALA A 80 8.39 -2.95 3.99
CA ALA A 80 7.38 -2.07 4.55
C ALA A 80 6.14 -2.88 4.94
N LEU A 81 5.54 -2.57 6.10
CA LEU A 81 4.30 -3.20 6.56
C LEU A 81 3.33 -2.15 7.10
N LEU A 82 2.14 -2.09 6.53
CA LEU A 82 1.05 -1.24 7.01
C LEU A 82 0.40 -1.89 8.24
N TYR A 83 0.29 -1.13 9.34
CA TYR A 83 -0.25 -1.66 10.60
C TYR A 83 -1.43 -0.87 11.15
N ARG A 84 -1.65 0.37 10.70
CA ARG A 84 -2.79 1.17 11.16
C ARG A 84 -3.28 2.13 10.07
N TYR A 85 -4.59 2.33 10.09
CA TYR A 85 -5.31 3.25 9.23
C TYR A 85 -6.31 4.04 10.05
N VAL A 86 -6.37 5.37 9.85
CA VAL A 86 -7.37 6.23 10.47
C VAL A 86 -7.99 7.12 9.39
N SER A 87 -9.33 7.17 9.35
CA SER A 87 -10.12 8.08 8.53
C SER A 87 -11.05 8.90 9.43
N GLY A 88 -11.15 10.20 9.15
CA GLY A 88 -12.13 11.07 9.81
C GLY A 88 -13.53 11.03 9.20
N ASP A 89 -13.69 10.45 8.00
CA ASP A 89 -14.95 10.51 7.22
C ASP A 89 -15.53 9.09 6.95
N PRO A 90 -16.86 8.91 7.04
CA PRO A 90 -17.54 7.68 6.66
C PRO A 90 -17.57 7.34 5.16
N LEU A 91 -16.76 7.96 4.29
CA LEU A 91 -16.72 7.64 2.84
C LEU A 91 -16.47 6.16 2.57
N ILE A 92 -15.65 5.51 3.41
CA ILE A 92 -15.40 4.07 3.38
C ILE A 92 -15.67 3.45 4.75
N SER A 93 -15.85 2.12 4.81
CA SER A 93 -15.86 1.39 6.08
C SER A 93 -14.46 1.40 6.71
N VAL A 94 -14.38 1.13 8.02
CA VAL A 94 -13.08 0.97 8.70
C VAL A 94 -12.33 -0.19 8.05
N PRO A 95 -11.12 0.03 7.49
CA PRO A 95 -10.40 -1.03 6.83
C PRO A 95 -10.08 -2.19 7.78
N ARG A 96 -10.19 -3.40 7.26
CA ARG A 96 -9.80 -4.64 7.95
C ARG A 96 -8.68 -5.33 7.20
N ILE A 97 -7.79 -5.99 7.94
CA ILE A 97 -6.78 -6.87 7.34
C ILE A 97 -7.47 -8.17 6.93
N VAL A 98 -7.14 -8.64 5.73
CA VAL A 98 -7.44 -9.99 5.25
C VAL A 98 -6.11 -10.68 4.97
N VAL A 99 -5.94 -11.88 5.54
CA VAL A 99 -4.82 -12.79 5.23
C VAL A 99 -5.40 -13.98 4.46
N ALA A 100 -4.73 -14.39 3.39
CA ALA A 100 -5.17 -15.48 2.55
C ALA A 100 -3.99 -16.24 1.96
N ASP A 101 -4.16 -17.55 1.75
CA ASP A 101 -3.17 -18.35 1.03
C ASP A 101 -3.06 -17.90 -0.43
N GLY A 102 -1.84 -17.84 -0.92
CA GLY A 102 -1.51 -17.51 -2.29
C GLY A 102 -0.42 -18.40 -2.85
N THR A 103 -0.34 -18.42 -4.18
CA THR A 103 0.75 -19.06 -4.91
C THR A 103 1.23 -18.07 -5.97
N TYR A 104 2.53 -17.83 -6.08
CA TYR A 104 3.10 -16.96 -7.11
C TYR A 104 4.17 -17.66 -7.95
N PRO A 105 4.30 -17.32 -9.24
CA PRO A 105 5.32 -17.88 -10.12
C PRO A 105 6.68 -17.18 -9.89
N ILE A 106 7.75 -17.96 -9.89
CA ILE A 106 9.15 -17.51 -9.81
C ILE A 106 9.89 -18.03 -11.03
N PRO A 107 10.61 -17.18 -11.78
CA PRO A 107 11.43 -17.65 -12.90
C PRO A 107 12.46 -18.68 -12.43
N LYS A 108 12.62 -19.79 -13.17
CA LYS A 108 13.69 -20.74 -12.86
C LYS A 108 15.04 -20.13 -13.21
N GLU A 109 16.05 -20.41 -12.38
CA GLU A 109 17.42 -20.04 -12.70
C GLU A 109 17.85 -20.65 -14.05
N GLY A 110 18.42 -19.82 -14.92
CA GLY A 110 18.82 -20.23 -16.28
C GLY A 110 17.68 -20.29 -17.31
N ALA A 111 16.44 -19.91 -16.95
CA ALA A 111 15.40 -19.66 -17.93
C ALA A 111 15.85 -18.53 -18.89
N THR A 112 15.87 -18.82 -20.19
CA THR A 112 16.30 -17.88 -21.26
C THR A 112 15.11 -17.56 -22.16
N ASP A 113 15.28 -17.55 -23.49
CA ASP A 113 14.28 -17.13 -24.50
C ASP A 113 12.93 -17.87 -24.45
N ARG A 114 12.76 -18.83 -23.54
CA ARG A 114 11.50 -19.53 -23.26
C ARG A 114 11.10 -19.31 -21.79
N PRO A 115 9.86 -18.88 -21.51
CA PRO A 115 9.40 -18.73 -20.15
C PRO A 115 9.36 -20.11 -19.46
N ASP A 116 10.11 -20.23 -18.37
CA ASP A 116 10.06 -21.36 -17.45
C ASP A 116 10.04 -20.82 -16.02
N PHE A 117 9.21 -21.43 -15.18
CA PHE A 117 8.95 -20.97 -13.82
C PHE A 117 8.69 -22.16 -12.90
N GLU A 118 8.86 -21.90 -11.61
CA GLU A 118 8.35 -22.71 -10.52
C GLU A 118 7.36 -21.89 -9.69
N THR A 119 6.60 -22.54 -8.83
CA THR A 119 5.61 -21.87 -7.99
C THR A 119 6.01 -21.95 -6.53
N GLN A 120 5.78 -20.88 -5.80
CA GLN A 120 5.96 -20.83 -4.36
C GLN A 120 4.64 -20.47 -3.69
N ASP A 121 4.26 -21.23 -2.66
CA ASP A 121 3.15 -20.93 -1.78
C ASP A 121 3.56 -19.91 -0.71
N TYR A 122 2.65 -19.02 -0.35
CA TYR A 122 2.87 -17.97 0.64
C TYR A 122 1.55 -17.52 1.29
N GLU A 123 1.63 -16.86 2.44
CA GLU A 123 0.51 -16.12 3.02
C GLU A 123 0.56 -14.68 2.50
N ASP A 124 -0.51 -14.27 1.81
CA ASP A 124 -0.71 -12.92 1.29
C ASP A 124 -1.56 -12.11 2.27
N HIS A 125 -1.43 -10.79 2.22
CA HIS A 125 -2.29 -9.89 2.97
C HIS A 125 -2.67 -8.64 2.19
N PHE A 126 -3.81 -8.07 2.56
CA PHE A 126 -4.23 -6.75 2.11
C PHE A 126 -5.21 -6.14 3.11
N TRP A 127 -5.26 -4.81 3.14
CA TRP A 127 -6.30 -4.09 3.85
C TRP A 127 -7.48 -3.88 2.92
N GLU A 128 -8.72 -4.12 3.37
CA GLU A 128 -9.91 -3.85 2.54
C GLU A 128 -10.98 -3.03 3.26
N ALA A 129 -11.70 -2.21 2.49
CA ALA A 129 -12.84 -1.44 2.95
C ALA A 129 -13.90 -1.28 1.85
N ASP A 130 -15.14 -1.15 2.29
CA ASP A 130 -16.30 -0.88 1.44
C ASP A 130 -16.42 0.61 1.15
N VAL A 131 -16.65 0.97 -0.11
CA VAL A 131 -16.99 2.35 -0.49
C VAL A 131 -18.45 2.62 -0.12
N ASN A 132 -18.68 3.52 0.83
CA ASN A 132 -20.02 3.91 1.26
C ASN A 132 -20.53 5.13 0.46
N LYS A 133 -19.64 6.09 0.18
CA LYS A 133 -19.97 7.37 -0.46
C LYS A 133 -18.81 7.84 -1.35
N ILE A 134 -19.13 8.73 -2.29
CA ILE A 134 -18.15 9.49 -3.08
C ILE A 134 -17.78 10.78 -2.34
N GLY A 135 -16.59 11.33 -2.61
CA GLY A 135 -16.09 12.54 -1.96
C GLY A 135 -14.58 12.53 -1.80
N GLU A 136 -14.07 13.52 -1.08
CA GLU A 136 -12.65 13.66 -0.74
C GLU A 136 -12.47 13.49 0.77
N VAL A 137 -11.39 12.83 1.18
CA VAL A 137 -11.08 12.60 2.59
C VAL A 137 -9.57 12.45 2.77
N THR A 138 -9.08 12.99 3.88
CA THR A 138 -7.71 12.79 4.37
C THR A 138 -7.64 11.52 5.20
N TYR A 139 -6.61 10.73 4.96
CA TYR A 139 -6.31 9.55 5.75
C TYR A 139 -5.02 9.73 6.52
N HIS A 140 -4.87 8.95 7.57
CA HIS A 140 -3.61 8.77 8.26
C HIS A 140 -3.23 7.30 8.15
N PHE A 141 -2.22 7.02 7.32
CA PHE A 141 -1.67 5.68 7.20
C PHE A 141 -0.41 5.56 8.05
N TYR A 142 -0.22 4.37 8.60
CA TYR A 142 0.87 4.07 9.49
C TYR A 142 1.54 2.77 9.06
N PHE A 143 2.86 2.82 8.95
CA PHE A 143 3.66 1.69 8.49
C PHE A 143 4.96 1.58 9.28
N GLN A 144 5.52 0.39 9.31
CA GLN A 144 6.87 0.16 9.81
C GLN A 144 7.79 -0.17 8.64
N VAL A 145 9.06 0.19 8.78
CA VAL A 145 10.13 -0.29 7.90
C VAL A 145 11.01 -1.25 8.70
N LEU A 146 11.32 -2.39 8.10
CA LEU A 146 12.26 -3.38 8.60
C LEU A 146 13.45 -3.48 7.64
N ASP A 147 14.65 -3.75 8.14
CA ASP A 147 15.82 -4.04 7.32
C ASP A 147 15.83 -5.50 6.81
N SER A 148 16.90 -5.87 6.12
CA SER A 148 17.08 -7.21 5.53
C SER A 148 17.15 -8.34 6.56
N ASP A 149 17.45 -8.02 7.82
CA ASP A 149 17.47 -8.95 8.95
C ASP A 149 16.17 -8.89 9.77
N GLN A 150 15.12 -8.28 9.19
CA GLN A 150 13.81 -8.03 9.79
C GLN A 150 13.88 -7.20 11.09
N GLN A 151 14.95 -6.45 11.31
CA GLN A 151 15.05 -5.55 12.46
C GLN A 151 14.32 -4.24 12.19
N LEU A 152 13.68 -3.71 13.22
CA LEU A 152 12.89 -2.49 13.12
C LEU A 152 13.79 -1.29 12.80
N VAL A 153 13.59 -0.69 11.63
CA VAL A 153 14.17 0.60 11.23
C VAL A 153 13.38 1.75 11.84
N GLY A 154 12.05 1.64 11.91
CA GLY A 154 11.22 2.62 12.61
C GLY A 154 9.74 2.49 12.27
N TYR A 155 8.93 3.22 13.03
CA TYR A 155 7.52 3.43 12.76
C TYR A 155 7.33 4.80 12.11
N PHE A 156 6.48 4.81 11.09
CA PHE A 156 6.27 5.94 10.21
C PHE A 156 4.79 6.19 9.96
N GLN A 157 4.49 7.42 9.54
CA GLN A 157 3.15 7.83 9.12
C GLN A 157 3.22 8.80 7.94
N TRP A 158 2.16 8.80 7.13
CA TRP A 158 1.90 9.86 6.17
C TRP A 158 0.41 10.04 5.97
N ASP A 159 0.05 11.23 5.48
CA ASP A 159 -1.33 11.66 5.35
C ASP A 159 -1.69 11.89 3.88
N PRO A 160 -2.17 10.88 3.13
CA PRO A 160 -2.62 11.09 1.76
C PRO A 160 -4.05 11.61 1.74
N PHE A 161 -4.34 12.40 0.71
CA PHE A 161 -5.71 12.63 0.25
C PHE A 161 -6.12 11.52 -0.71
N ILE A 162 -7.33 11.00 -0.53
CA ILE A 162 -7.98 10.18 -1.57
C ILE A 162 -9.29 10.85 -1.93
N THR A 163 -9.44 11.13 -3.23
CA THR A 163 -10.72 11.52 -3.81
C THR A 163 -11.35 10.32 -4.49
N ILE A 164 -12.58 10.01 -4.09
CA ILE A 164 -13.44 9.00 -4.71
C ILE A 164 -14.46 9.70 -5.60
N GLU A 165 -14.28 9.53 -6.92
CA GLU A 165 -15.22 10.05 -7.91
C GLU A 165 -16.13 8.95 -8.46
N LYS A 166 -17.36 9.31 -8.82
CA LYS A 166 -18.29 8.36 -9.45
C LYS A 166 -17.74 7.86 -10.79
N ARG A 167 -17.87 6.56 -11.05
CA ARG A 167 -17.56 5.99 -12.37
C ARG A 167 -18.57 6.50 -13.40
N SER A 168 -18.09 6.97 -14.55
CA SER A 168 -18.90 7.40 -15.70
C SER A 168 -19.53 6.22 -16.42
#